data_AF-A0A3C1P2J4-F1
#
_entry.id   AF-A0A3C1P2J4-F1
#
_cell.length_a   1.000
_cell.length_b   1.000
_cell.length_c   1.000
_cell.angle_alpha   90.00
_cell.angle_beta   90.00
_cell.angle_gamma   90.00
#
_symmetry.space_group_name_H-M   'P 1'
#
loop_
_entity.id
_entity.type
_entity.pdbx_description
1 polymer ?
#
loop_
_entity_poly.entity_id
_entity_poly.type
_entity_poly.pdbx_seq_one_letter_code
_entity_poly.pdbx_strand_id
1 'polypeptide(L)'
;MPQTFTLRQRLRYRFDNTLARGIWGVLAWLGVLALAFMLVITVLLLITGIGPGGESTTFPEGIWFALTRALDPGTFSGDEGLTFRIVMLVVTIVGIFLAAAIIGLVSSAIDARVENLRRGRSQVIETGHTLIVGRNDKLAAVISELVKANTSEKDRAIVVLTPDDVVEVSDELRSEVPDMKTSRLVVRSGNPTRIADLAQGNPAG
;
A
#
# COMPACT_ATOMS: atom_id res chain seq x y z
N MET A 1 -0.98 2.99 -43.78
CA MET A 1 -2.40 3.08 -43.40
C MET A 1 -2.47 3.26 -41.89
N PRO A 2 -3.15 4.29 -41.35
CA PRO A 2 -3.27 4.44 -39.91
C PRO A 2 -4.15 3.30 -39.36
N GLN A 3 -3.60 2.47 -38.49
CA GLN A 3 -4.35 1.38 -37.88
C GLN A 3 -5.44 1.96 -36.97
N THR A 4 -6.70 1.79 -37.36
CA THR A 4 -7.84 2.20 -36.56
C THR A 4 -8.06 1.19 -35.44
N PHE A 5 -7.52 1.48 -34.27
CA PHE A 5 -7.74 0.65 -33.07
C PHE A 5 -9.21 0.67 -32.66
N THR A 6 -9.76 -0.52 -32.39
CA THR A 6 -11.14 -0.68 -31.90
C THR A 6 -11.27 -0.17 -30.46
N LEU A 7 -12.48 0.25 -30.07
CA LEU A 7 -12.77 0.72 -28.71
C LEU A 7 -12.38 -0.31 -27.63
N ARG A 8 -12.57 -1.60 -27.90
CA ARG A 8 -12.15 -2.72 -27.02
C ARG A 8 -10.64 -2.79 -26.84
N GLN A 9 -9.87 -2.58 -27.89
CA GLN A 9 -8.40 -2.57 -27.81
C GLN A 9 -7.89 -1.37 -27.00
N ARG A 10 -8.51 -0.19 -27.17
CA ARG A 10 -8.18 0.99 -26.37
C ARG A 10 -8.50 0.81 -24.88
N LEU A 11 -9.67 0.23 -24.56
CA LEU A 11 -10.06 -0.11 -23.19
C LEU A 11 -9.12 -1.12 -22.55
N ARG A 12 -8.79 -2.22 -23.26
CA ARG A 12 -7.84 -3.22 -22.78
C ARG A 12 -6.44 -2.64 -22.59
N TYR A 13 -5.97 -1.83 -23.53
CA TYR A 13 -4.68 -1.17 -23.41
C TYR A 13 -4.63 -0.22 -22.19
N ARG A 14 -5.70 0.53 -21.93
CA ARG A 14 -5.78 1.37 -20.72
C ARG A 14 -5.81 0.52 -19.46
N PHE A 15 -6.58 -0.58 -19.45
CA PHE A 15 -6.63 -1.55 -18.35
C PHE A 15 -5.25 -2.13 -18.02
N ASP A 16 -4.58 -2.72 -19.03
CA ASP A 16 -3.26 -3.33 -18.88
C ASP A 16 -2.23 -2.29 -18.40
N ASN A 17 -2.25 -1.08 -18.96
CA ASN A 17 -1.31 -0.01 -18.60
C ASN A 17 -1.54 0.53 -17.18
N THR A 18 -2.78 0.54 -16.69
CA THR A 18 -3.08 0.94 -15.31
C THR A 18 -2.76 -0.15 -14.30
N LEU A 19 -2.96 -1.43 -14.63
CA LEU A 19 -2.54 -2.55 -13.78
C LEU A 19 -1.02 -2.60 -13.63
N ALA A 20 -0.29 -2.28 -14.71
CA ALA A 20 1.16 -2.18 -14.68
C ALA A 20 1.71 -1.08 -13.76
N ARG A 21 0.88 -0.12 -13.31
CA ARG A 21 1.28 0.95 -12.37
C ARG A 21 1.31 0.50 -10.90
N GLY A 22 1.06 -0.79 -10.64
CA GLY A 22 1.15 -1.39 -9.31
C GLY A 22 -0.21 -1.53 -8.61
N ILE A 23 -0.16 -1.85 -7.31
CA ILE A 23 -1.34 -2.23 -6.50
C ILE A 23 -2.45 -1.17 -6.53
N TRP A 24 -2.10 0.12 -6.57
CA TRP A 24 -3.08 1.21 -6.67
C TRP A 24 -3.93 1.17 -7.95
N GLY A 25 -3.34 0.71 -9.06
CA GLY A 25 -4.08 0.54 -10.32
C GLY A 25 -5.09 -0.61 -10.24
N VAL A 26 -4.71 -1.71 -9.58
CA VAL A 26 -5.60 -2.85 -9.32
C VAL A 26 -6.76 -2.44 -8.42
N LEU A 27 -6.48 -1.69 -7.33
CA LEU A 27 -7.50 -1.15 -6.42
C LEU A 27 -8.52 -0.26 -7.16
N ALA A 28 -8.05 0.62 -8.05
CA ALA A 28 -8.92 1.50 -8.81
C ALA A 28 -9.90 0.72 -9.71
N TRP A 29 -9.42 -0.31 -10.42
CA TRP A 29 -10.29 -1.15 -11.26
C TRP A 29 -11.26 -1.99 -10.45
N LEU A 30 -10.83 -2.51 -9.31
CA LEU A 30 -11.72 -3.23 -8.40
C LEU A 30 -12.82 -2.31 -7.87
N GLY A 31 -12.49 -1.05 -7.55
CA GLY A 31 -13.47 -0.02 -7.18
C GLY A 31 -14.45 0.30 -8.30
N VAL A 32 -13.98 0.45 -9.55
CA VAL A 32 -14.85 0.65 -10.73
C VAL A 32 -15.78 -0.54 -10.94
N LEU A 33 -15.27 -1.77 -10.79
CA LEU A 33 -16.08 -2.99 -10.89
C LEU A 33 -17.15 -3.04 -9.80
N ALA A 34 -16.80 -2.69 -8.56
CA ALA A 34 -17.75 -2.62 -7.45
C ALA A 34 -18.84 -1.58 -7.67
N LEU A 35 -18.48 -0.37 -8.15
CA LEU A 35 -19.45 0.67 -8.51
C LEU A 35 -20.36 0.24 -9.66
N ALA A 36 -19.80 -0.38 -10.70
CA ALA A 36 -20.59 -0.91 -11.81
C ALA A 36 -21.58 -1.98 -11.33
N PHE A 37 -21.14 -2.86 -10.43
CA PHE A 37 -22.00 -3.87 -9.82
C PHE A 37 -23.15 -3.25 -9.01
N MET A 38 -22.87 -2.24 -8.18
CA MET A 38 -23.90 -1.50 -7.44
C MET A 38 -24.93 -0.86 -8.39
N LEU A 39 -24.47 -0.20 -9.45
CA LEU A 39 -25.36 0.41 -10.44
C LEU A 39 -26.26 -0.62 -11.13
N VAL A 40 -25.72 -1.78 -11.49
CA VAL A 40 -26.50 -2.88 -12.10
C VAL A 40 -27.60 -3.35 -11.15
N ILE A 41 -27.30 -3.50 -9.86
CA ILE A 41 -28.29 -3.89 -8.85
C ILE A 41 -29.34 -2.80 -8.69
N THR A 42 -28.95 -1.53 -8.53
CA THR A 42 -29.89 -0.42 -8.39
C THR A 42 -30.85 -0.36 -9.58
N VAL A 43 -30.35 -0.50 -10.80
CA VAL A 43 -31.18 -0.53 -12.01
C VAL A 43 -32.12 -1.75 -12.02
N LEU A 44 -31.63 -2.93 -11.63
CA LEU A 44 -32.44 -4.14 -11.53
C LEU A 44 -33.60 -3.96 -10.53
N LEU A 45 -33.33 -3.37 -9.35
CA LEU A 45 -34.34 -3.07 -8.33
C LEU A 45 -35.39 -2.08 -8.85
N LEU A 46 -34.96 -1.03 -9.56
CA LEU A 46 -35.87 -0.05 -10.15
C LEU A 46 -36.77 -0.65 -11.24
N ILE A 47 -36.23 -1.49 -12.12
CA ILE A 47 -37.00 -2.13 -13.20
C ILE A 47 -37.99 -3.16 -12.64
N THR A 48 -37.56 -3.93 -11.64
CA THR A 48 -38.42 -4.95 -11.03
C THR A 48 -39.47 -4.34 -10.11
N GLY A 49 -39.29 -3.10 -9.67
CA GLY A 49 -40.19 -2.42 -8.73
C GLY A 49 -40.17 -3.03 -7.33
N ILE A 50 -39.16 -3.86 -7.02
CA ILE A 50 -39.04 -4.55 -5.75
C ILE A 50 -38.09 -3.77 -4.84
N GLY A 51 -38.61 -3.18 -3.78
CA GLY A 51 -37.82 -2.55 -2.74
C GLY A 51 -38.08 -3.15 -1.35
N PRO A 52 -37.34 -2.67 -0.33
CA PRO A 52 -37.51 -3.11 1.05
C PRO A 52 -38.97 -2.92 1.50
N GLY A 53 -39.59 -3.96 2.07
CA GLY A 53 -41.00 -3.88 2.49
C GLY A 53 -42.03 -3.85 1.35
N GLY A 54 -41.65 -4.15 0.11
CA GLY A 54 -42.57 -4.22 -1.03
C GLY A 54 -42.90 -2.86 -1.68
N GLU A 55 -42.25 -1.78 -1.25
CA GLU A 55 -42.40 -0.45 -1.85
C GLU A 55 -41.34 -0.18 -2.93
N SER A 56 -41.66 0.70 -3.88
CA SER A 56 -40.73 1.09 -4.95
C SER A 56 -39.64 2.03 -4.40
N THR A 57 -38.38 1.64 -4.54
CA THR A 57 -37.22 2.44 -4.13
C THR A 57 -36.88 3.54 -5.14
N THR A 58 -36.48 4.73 -4.70
CA THR A 58 -35.92 5.75 -5.62
C THR A 58 -34.46 5.43 -6.01
N PHE A 59 -33.94 6.01 -7.11
CA PHE A 59 -32.56 5.75 -7.55
C PHE A 59 -31.49 6.08 -6.49
N PRO A 60 -31.54 7.23 -5.77
CA PRO A 60 -30.57 7.52 -4.72
C PRO A 60 -30.64 6.53 -3.55
N GLU A 61 -31.84 6.14 -3.15
CA GLU A 61 -32.06 5.15 -2.09
C GLU A 61 -31.59 3.75 -2.50
N GLY A 62 -31.77 3.38 -3.78
CA GLY A 62 -31.27 2.11 -4.31
C GLY A 62 -29.75 2.04 -4.37
N ILE A 63 -29.05 3.16 -4.62
CA ILE A 63 -27.59 3.24 -4.48
C ILE A 63 -27.19 3.10 -3.00
N TRP A 64 -27.85 3.86 -2.13
CA TRP A 64 -27.58 3.82 -0.69
C TRP A 64 -27.75 2.41 -0.13
N PHE A 65 -28.83 1.72 -0.51
CA PHE A 65 -29.12 0.35 -0.12
C PHE A 65 -28.09 -0.65 -0.66
N ALA A 66 -27.70 -0.54 -1.93
CA ALA A 66 -26.67 -1.40 -2.50
C ALA A 66 -25.31 -1.19 -1.81
N LEU A 67 -24.99 0.06 -1.45
CA LEU A 67 -23.78 0.43 -0.73
C LEU A 67 -23.77 -0.13 0.70
N THR A 68 -24.83 0.09 1.47
CA THR A 68 -24.92 -0.39 2.86
C THR A 68 -24.92 -1.91 2.92
N ARG A 69 -25.58 -2.61 1.99
CA ARG A 69 -25.56 -4.07 1.89
C ARG A 69 -24.17 -4.63 1.54
N ALA A 70 -23.41 -3.93 0.69
CA ALA A 70 -22.05 -4.35 0.34
C ALA A 70 -21.06 -4.16 1.50
N LEU A 71 -21.27 -3.14 2.34
CA LEU A 71 -20.44 -2.84 3.51
C LEU A 71 -20.86 -3.63 4.75
N ASP A 72 -22.15 -3.92 4.89
CA ASP A 72 -22.75 -4.70 5.98
C ASP A 72 -23.76 -5.72 5.42
N PRO A 73 -23.28 -6.94 5.10
CA PRO A 73 -24.13 -8.02 4.60
C PRO A 73 -25.13 -8.54 5.65
N GLY A 74 -25.07 -8.10 6.91
CA GLY A 74 -25.98 -8.50 7.99
C GLY A 74 -27.38 -7.90 7.92
N THR A 75 -27.63 -6.98 6.98
CA THR A 75 -28.89 -6.24 6.82
C THR A 75 -29.97 -7.04 6.07
N PHE A 76 -30.40 -8.20 6.61
CA PHE A 76 -31.47 -9.04 6.03
C PHE A 76 -32.91 -8.60 6.39
N SER A 77 -33.06 -7.59 7.25
CA SER A 77 -34.36 -7.18 7.76
C SER A 77 -35.14 -6.40 6.69
N GLY A 78 -36.28 -6.94 6.25
CA GLY A 78 -37.20 -6.27 5.32
C GLY A 78 -37.32 -6.91 3.93
N ASP A 79 -36.63 -8.03 3.68
CA ASP A 79 -36.71 -8.75 2.40
C ASP A 79 -38.02 -9.56 2.32
N GLU A 80 -39.03 -9.01 1.63
CA GLU A 80 -40.30 -9.69 1.34
C GLU A 80 -40.32 -10.30 -0.07
N GLY A 81 -40.83 -11.53 -0.18
CA GLY A 81 -40.88 -12.28 -1.44
C GLY A 81 -39.67 -13.19 -1.69
N LEU A 82 -39.93 -14.42 -2.15
CA LEU A 82 -38.91 -15.44 -2.37
C LEU A 82 -37.92 -15.05 -3.49
N THR A 83 -38.41 -14.44 -4.57
CA THR A 83 -37.58 -13.96 -5.68
C THR A 83 -36.62 -12.87 -5.24
N PHE A 84 -37.09 -11.92 -4.43
CA PHE A 84 -36.26 -10.84 -3.88
C PHE A 84 -35.16 -11.40 -3.00
N ARG A 85 -35.50 -12.33 -2.09
CA ARG A 85 -34.52 -12.97 -1.21
C ARG A 85 -33.42 -13.70 -1.97
N ILE A 86 -33.74 -14.42 -3.04
CA ILE A 86 -32.73 -15.12 -3.85
C ILE A 86 -31.82 -14.12 -4.57
N VAL A 87 -32.39 -13.08 -5.20
CA VAL A 87 -31.61 -12.03 -5.87
C VAL A 87 -30.69 -11.33 -4.86
N MET A 88 -31.24 -10.94 -3.72
CA MET A 88 -30.50 -10.26 -2.66
C MET A 88 -29.43 -11.16 -2.02
N LEU A 89 -29.65 -12.48 -1.93
CA LEU A 89 -28.63 -13.42 -1.48
C LEU A 89 -27.44 -13.46 -2.43
N VAL A 90 -27.68 -13.52 -3.75
CA VAL A 90 -26.62 -13.50 -4.76
C VAL A 90 -25.85 -12.18 -4.70
N VAL A 91 -26.56 -11.05 -4.58
CA VAL A 91 -25.97 -9.73 -4.40
C VAL A 91 -25.06 -9.69 -3.17
N THR A 92 -25.54 -10.19 -2.03
CA THR A 92 -24.76 -10.26 -0.79
C THR A 92 -23.50 -11.12 -0.97
N ILE A 93 -23.60 -12.30 -1.59
CA ILE A 93 -22.44 -13.16 -1.83
C ILE A 93 -21.38 -12.43 -2.66
N VAL A 94 -21.78 -11.81 -3.78
CA VAL A 94 -20.86 -11.06 -4.64
C VAL A 94 -20.27 -9.85 -3.91
N GLY A 95 -21.07 -9.14 -3.13
CA GLY A 95 -20.63 -8.03 -2.28
C GLY A 95 -19.55 -8.44 -1.28
N ILE A 96 -19.74 -9.58 -0.59
CA ILE A 96 -18.76 -10.15 0.34
C ILE A 96 -17.44 -10.46 -0.37
N PHE A 97 -17.49 -11.09 -1.55
CA PHE A 97 -16.27 -11.38 -2.32
C PHE A 97 -15.54 -10.11 -2.75
N LEU A 98 -16.27 -9.08 -3.21
CA LEU A 98 -15.70 -7.78 -3.57
C LEU A 98 -15.05 -7.10 -2.36
N ALA A 99 -15.74 -7.07 -1.22
CA ALA A 99 -15.22 -6.49 0.02
C ALA A 99 -13.96 -7.23 0.50
N ALA A 100 -13.98 -8.57 0.51
CA ALA A 100 -12.82 -9.38 0.88
C ALA A 100 -11.62 -9.15 -0.06
N ALA A 101 -11.85 -9.04 -1.36
CA ALA A 101 -10.80 -8.72 -2.33
C ALA A 101 -10.19 -7.33 -2.09
N ILE A 102 -11.02 -6.32 -1.81
CA ILE A 102 -10.55 -4.96 -1.47
C ILE A 102 -9.69 -5.00 -0.21
N ILE A 103 -10.17 -5.63 0.87
CA ILE A 103 -9.44 -5.72 2.15
C ILE A 103 -8.10 -6.44 1.95
N GLY A 104 -8.09 -7.58 1.27
CA GLY A 104 -6.87 -8.34 1.01
C GLY A 104 -5.85 -7.55 0.20
N LEU A 105 -6.30 -6.81 -0.82
CA LEU A 105 -5.42 -5.98 -1.64
C LEU A 105 -4.89 -4.76 -0.89
N VAL A 106 -5.72 -4.12 -0.05
CA VAL A 106 -5.29 -3.04 0.84
C VAL A 106 -4.27 -3.55 1.87
N SER A 107 -4.50 -4.71 2.48
CA SER A 107 -3.54 -5.34 3.40
C SER A 107 -2.19 -5.53 2.72
N SER A 108 -2.18 -6.14 1.52
CA SER A 108 -0.95 -6.34 0.75
C SER A 108 -0.25 -5.02 0.39
N ALA A 109 -1.01 -3.96 0.09
CA ALA A 109 -0.45 -2.63 -0.15
C ALA A 109 0.25 -2.06 1.09
N ILE A 110 -0.37 -2.21 2.25
CA ILE A 110 0.18 -1.79 3.54
C ILE A 110 1.42 -2.59 3.86
N ASP A 111 1.38 -3.92 3.74
CA ASP A 111 2.52 -4.81 3.99
C ASP A 111 3.70 -4.45 3.08
N ALA A 112 3.44 -4.21 1.79
CA ALA A 112 4.48 -3.76 0.86
C ALA A 112 5.05 -2.39 1.26
N ARG A 113 4.24 -1.47 1.78
CA ARG A 113 4.71 -0.16 2.26
C ARG A 113 5.55 -0.31 3.52
N VAL A 114 5.10 -1.12 4.48
CA VAL A 114 5.82 -1.42 5.72
C VAL A 114 7.15 -2.09 5.40
N GLU A 115 7.17 -3.04 4.47
CA GLU A 115 8.40 -3.71 4.03
C GLU A 115 9.37 -2.73 3.38
N ASN A 116 8.89 -1.81 2.54
CA ASN A 116 9.74 -0.76 1.98
C ASN A 116 10.35 0.16 3.04
N LEU A 117 9.61 0.43 4.13
CA LEU A 117 10.11 1.20 5.26
C LEU A 117 11.13 0.39 6.08
N ARG A 118 10.87 -0.90 6.31
CA ARG A 118 11.81 -1.84 6.95
C ARG A 118 13.14 -1.92 6.20
N ARG A 119 13.09 -1.89 4.87
CA ARG A 119 14.27 -1.84 4.00
C ARG A 119 14.96 -0.47 3.96
N GLY A 120 14.59 0.49 4.81
CA GLY A 120 15.34 1.74 4.97
C GLY A 120 15.45 2.61 3.71
N ARG A 121 14.44 2.60 2.82
CA ARG A 121 14.43 3.40 1.56
C ARG A 121 13.99 4.86 1.75
N SER A 122 13.93 5.34 2.99
CA SER A 122 13.55 6.71 3.33
C SER A 122 14.78 7.61 3.40
N GLN A 123 14.64 8.86 2.96
CA GLN A 123 15.71 9.85 3.03
C GLN A 123 16.10 10.15 4.49
N VAL A 124 17.39 10.33 4.72
CA VAL A 124 17.97 10.78 5.99
C VAL A 124 17.78 12.30 6.12
N ILE A 125 17.28 12.74 7.26
CA ILE A 125 16.98 14.16 7.56
C ILE A 125 17.91 14.68 8.68
N GLU A 126 18.97 13.93 8.98
CA GLU A 126 19.99 14.34 9.95
C GLU A 126 20.92 15.41 9.36
N THR A 127 21.50 16.22 10.25
CA THR A 127 22.48 17.27 9.92
C THR A 127 23.77 17.07 10.71
N GLY A 128 24.94 17.30 10.10
CA GLY A 128 26.26 17.12 10.71
C GLY A 128 26.62 15.66 10.99
N HIS A 129 25.96 14.73 10.31
CA HIS A 129 26.15 13.29 10.47
C HIS A 129 27.37 12.78 9.71
N THR A 130 27.92 11.67 10.19
CA THR A 130 28.97 10.95 9.47
C THR A 130 28.30 9.94 8.54
N LEU A 131 28.42 10.13 7.23
CA LEU A 131 27.92 9.19 6.22
C LEU A 131 29.00 8.17 5.85
N ILE A 132 28.73 6.89 6.11
CA ILE A 132 29.53 5.74 5.68
C ILE A 132 28.81 5.08 4.50
N VAL A 133 29.55 4.87 3.42
CA VAL A 133 29.01 4.36 2.15
C VAL A 133 29.60 2.98 1.88
N GLY A 134 28.72 1.98 1.77
CA GLY A 134 29.09 0.57 1.63
C GLY A 134 29.38 -0.12 2.97
N ARG A 135 29.61 -1.43 2.89
CA ARG A 135 29.89 -2.30 4.02
C ARG A 135 31.15 -3.12 3.76
N ASN A 136 31.92 -3.36 4.81
CA ASN A 136 32.99 -4.35 4.87
C ASN A 136 33.09 -4.90 6.30
N ASP A 137 33.93 -5.92 6.51
CA ASP A 137 34.12 -6.60 7.80
C ASP A 137 34.68 -5.69 8.91
N LYS A 138 35.14 -4.48 8.58
CA LYS A 138 35.68 -3.51 9.53
C LYS A 138 34.68 -2.43 9.92
N LEU A 139 33.46 -2.46 9.36
CA LEU A 139 32.45 -1.41 9.55
C LEU A 139 32.11 -1.21 11.04
N ALA A 140 31.88 -2.28 11.79
CA ALA A 140 31.58 -2.20 13.22
C ALA A 140 32.75 -1.62 14.03
N ALA A 141 33.99 -1.98 13.70
CA ALA A 141 35.18 -1.43 14.34
C ALA A 141 35.28 0.10 14.10
N VAL A 142 35.03 0.55 12.86
CA VAL A 142 34.99 1.98 12.52
C VAL A 142 33.89 2.70 13.30
N ILE A 143 32.68 2.12 13.38
CA ILE A 143 31.57 2.70 14.14
C ILE A 143 31.92 2.80 15.62
N SER A 144 32.54 1.78 16.21
CA SER A 144 32.98 1.80 17.62
C SER A 144 33.96 2.94 17.91
N GLU A 145 34.92 3.18 17.02
CA GLU A 145 35.85 4.31 17.15
C GLU A 145 35.15 5.66 16.94
N LEU A 146 34.19 5.76 16.01
CA LEU A 146 33.38 6.97 15.82
C LEU A 146 32.52 7.27 17.04
N VAL A 147 31.92 6.26 17.66
CA VAL A 147 31.14 6.41 18.90
C VAL A 147 32.02 6.97 20.02
N LYS A 148 33.26 6.47 20.16
CA LYS A 148 34.23 7.01 21.13
C LYS A 148 34.61 8.45 20.81
N ALA A 149 34.88 8.76 19.54
CA ALA A 149 35.22 10.12 19.11
C ALA A 149 34.05 11.10 19.35
N ASN A 150 32.81 10.65 19.15
CA ASN A 150 31.60 11.44 19.35
C ASN A 150 31.22 11.63 20.82
N THR A 151 31.94 11.08 21.80
CA THR A 151 31.60 11.25 23.23
C THR A 151 31.60 12.74 23.65
N SER A 152 32.38 13.58 22.96
CA SER A 152 32.42 15.03 23.17
C SER A 152 31.26 15.80 22.52
N GLU A 153 30.53 15.16 21.60
CA GLU A 153 29.42 15.73 20.83
C GLU A 153 28.10 15.10 21.29
N LYS A 154 27.01 15.87 21.29
CA LYS A 154 25.69 15.36 21.66
C LYS A 154 24.88 14.99 20.42
N ASP A 155 24.32 13.79 20.44
CA ASP A 155 23.32 13.30 19.47
C ASP A 155 23.80 13.17 18.02
N ARG A 156 25.08 12.82 17.83
CA ARG A 156 25.67 12.75 16.49
C ARG A 156 25.24 11.49 15.75
N ALA A 157 24.59 11.65 14.60
CA ALA A 157 24.15 10.52 13.80
C ALA A 157 25.30 9.92 12.97
N ILE A 158 25.38 8.59 12.94
CA ILE A 158 26.25 7.80 12.07
C ILE A 158 25.33 7.08 11.10
N VAL A 159 25.42 7.46 9.83
CA VAL A 159 24.55 6.97 8.77
C VAL A 159 25.31 5.95 7.94
N VAL A 160 24.77 4.75 7.78
CA VAL A 160 25.35 3.70 6.92
C VAL A 160 24.44 3.50 5.72
N LEU A 161 24.95 3.71 4.51
CA LEU A 161 24.26 3.44 3.26
C LEU A 161 24.82 2.16 2.63
N THR A 162 24.02 1.11 2.52
CA THR A 162 24.45 -0.19 1.97
C THR A 162 23.42 -0.76 0.97
N PRO A 163 23.84 -1.50 -0.07
CA PRO A 163 22.90 -2.25 -0.91
C PRO A 163 22.33 -3.51 -0.22
N ASP A 164 22.93 -3.93 0.90
CA ASP A 164 22.53 -5.12 1.65
C ASP A 164 21.20 -4.93 2.40
N ASP A 165 20.69 -6.01 2.99
CA ASP A 165 19.46 -5.95 3.80
C ASP A 165 19.68 -5.09 5.04
N VAL A 166 18.88 -4.02 5.16
CA VAL A 166 19.01 -3.03 6.24
C VAL A 166 18.75 -3.64 7.61
N VAL A 167 17.84 -4.62 7.72
CA VAL A 167 17.49 -5.25 9.00
C VAL A 167 18.67 -6.10 9.45
N GLU A 168 19.18 -6.96 8.58
CA GLU A 168 20.35 -7.81 8.86
C GLU A 168 21.57 -6.98 9.27
N VAL A 169 21.92 -5.95 8.50
CA VAL A 169 23.05 -5.08 8.79
C VAL A 169 22.84 -4.30 10.09
N SER A 170 21.62 -3.82 10.35
CA SER A 170 21.31 -3.09 11.59
C SER A 170 21.46 -3.97 12.82
N ASP A 171 20.98 -5.22 12.75
CA ASP A 171 21.03 -6.16 13.86
C ASP A 171 22.47 -6.60 14.14
N GLU A 172 23.25 -6.88 13.09
CA GLU A 172 24.67 -7.18 13.20
C GLU A 172 25.45 -6.03 13.85
N LEU A 173 25.30 -4.80 13.35
CA LEU A 173 26.01 -3.64 13.91
C LEU A 173 25.61 -3.35 15.36
N ARG A 174 24.35 -3.57 15.73
CA ARG A 174 23.89 -3.43 17.12
C ARG A 174 24.42 -4.53 18.02
N SER A 175 24.65 -5.73 17.48
CA SER A 175 25.24 -6.84 18.24
C SER A 175 26.73 -6.65 18.49
N GLU A 176 27.47 -6.15 17.48
CA GLU A 176 28.91 -5.91 17.59
C GLU A 176 29.25 -4.61 18.34
N VAL A 177 28.38 -3.60 18.23
CA VAL A 177 28.52 -2.30 18.91
C VAL A 177 27.27 -2.02 19.76
N PRO A 178 27.16 -2.62 20.96
CA PRO A 178 25.97 -2.50 21.79
C PRO A 178 25.83 -1.13 22.47
N ASP A 179 26.94 -0.44 22.75
CA ASP A 179 26.92 0.88 23.40
C ASP A 179 27.21 1.99 22.38
N MET A 180 26.17 2.75 22.04
CA MET A 180 26.25 3.90 21.12
C MET A 180 26.52 5.23 21.84
N LYS A 181 26.55 5.24 23.18
CA LYS A 181 26.74 6.46 24.01
C LYS A 181 25.85 7.63 23.57
N THR A 182 26.46 8.72 23.07
CA THR A 182 25.80 9.93 22.58
C THR A 182 25.51 9.90 21.08
N SER A 183 25.81 8.81 20.38
CA SER A 183 25.62 8.67 18.94
C SER A 183 24.32 7.94 18.59
N ARG A 184 23.80 8.16 17.38
CA ARG A 184 22.66 7.43 16.82
C ARG A 184 23.06 6.68 15.56
N LEU A 185 22.81 5.38 15.49
CA LEU A 185 23.05 4.59 14.28
C LEU A 185 21.81 4.61 13.37
N VAL A 186 22.01 4.98 12.10
CA VAL A 186 20.96 5.03 11.09
C VAL A 186 21.40 4.26 9.85
N VAL A 187 20.85 3.07 9.62
CA VAL A 187 21.14 2.26 8.43
C VAL A 187 20.08 2.50 7.35
N ARG A 188 20.51 2.65 6.09
CA ARG A 188 19.66 2.90 4.92
C ARG A 188 20.08 2.05 3.74
N SER A 189 19.10 1.70 2.91
CA SER A 189 19.34 0.95 1.68
C SER A 189 19.67 1.90 0.55
N GLY A 190 20.78 1.69 -0.14
CA GLY A 190 21.12 2.44 -1.33
C GLY A 190 22.37 1.91 -2.00
N ASN A 191 22.41 1.95 -3.33
CA ASN A 191 23.60 1.54 -4.05
C ASN A 191 24.63 2.67 -4.03
N PRO A 192 25.85 2.45 -3.48
CA PRO A 192 26.88 3.47 -3.39
C PRO A 192 27.33 4.02 -4.75
N THR A 193 27.14 3.26 -5.83
CA THR A 193 27.50 3.66 -7.20
C THR A 193 26.44 4.53 -7.89
N ARG A 194 25.24 4.65 -7.30
CA ARG A 194 24.15 5.47 -7.85
C ARG A 194 24.05 6.80 -7.12
N ILE A 195 24.29 7.90 -7.83
CA ILE A 195 24.18 9.26 -7.29
C ILE A 195 22.78 9.54 -6.71
N ALA A 196 21.72 9.03 -7.35
CA ALA A 196 20.35 9.17 -6.85
C ALA A 196 20.12 8.50 -5.49
N ASP A 197 20.86 7.42 -5.19
CA ASP A 197 20.74 6.68 -3.94
C ASP A 197 21.62 7.33 -2.86
N LEU A 198 22.75 7.94 -3.23
CA LEU A 198 23.57 8.76 -2.31
C LEU A 198 22.76 9.91 -1.71
N ALA A 199 21.86 10.52 -2.48
CA ALA A 199 20.97 11.57 -1.98
C ALA A 199 20.08 11.09 -0.80
N GLN A 200 19.80 9.79 -0.68
CA GLN A 200 19.08 9.24 0.47
C GLN A 200 19.91 9.34 1.75
N GLY A 201 21.24 9.25 1.66
CA GLY A 201 22.17 9.40 2.79
C GLY A 201 22.44 10.85 3.19
N ASN A 202 21.84 11.83 2.51
CA ASN A 202 22.03 13.27 2.74
C ASN A 202 23.51 13.70 2.88
N PRO A 203 24.33 13.59 1.82
CA PRO A 203 25.77 13.85 1.91
C PRO A 203 26.14 15.33 2.13
N ALA A 204 25.17 16.24 1.98
CA ALA A 204 25.36 17.69 2.18
C ALA A 204 24.85 18.18 3.55
N GLY A 205 24.32 17.27 4.38
CA GLY A 205 23.71 17.55 5.68
C GLY A 205 24.71 17.77 6.80
#